data_AF-A0A3D3ULZ8-F1
#
_entry.id   AF-A0A3D3ULZ8-F1
#
_cell.length_a   1.000
_cell.length_b   1.000
_cell.length_c   1.000
_cell.angle_alpha   90.00
_cell.angle_beta   90.00
_cell.angle_gamma   90.00
#
_symmetry.space_group_name_H-M   'P 1'
#
loop_
_entity.id
_entity.type
_entity.pdbx_description
1 polymer ?
#
loop_
_entity_poly.entity_id
_entity_poly.type
_entity_poly.pdbx_seq_one_letter_code
_entity_poly.pdbx_strand_id
1 'polypeptide(L)'
;MKKQKNPDDKPFRDFWRLISPQDLLSRAGTVMMRKSPKATIWTAGITSSGYLSSYLGLPGFTGLQAIAAPFVVGGGMLGIGAGIKYVPRTISRKLATIAEANDLNLMEDYRKSQVIEHLNALWDRAFWYESDIRYARDQRLAERDRIIADKKYLRKEISGWDKGVLQRLGAGSEEDIDDIVMAIMTEKPLTDKIEMSREGYIISSIYALKHALPQSSQAKQIGFCLNLYEDACDGAYFDESDVKLFEQYAGNTTLTHIKNEVGFGRIDAAGQIARKASWRFWFYLITRKIATGVGKAVRDLNENYGTNMFNSQVLLWPGEEEGEWMDGFPGAKEKVLELRKSIVRGALGDNYENAAIMLDRMLLPCFEFATDLRLRYDPEYCDGSLDYVSEDQGTTIKNNIIGDLQSFGYRRSDIDRVRKYVTNAEKDISLLIDYLDTKGYKWILDDRLALRAVKTMFHTNKNRTRKMFQNSNTAVHQANIDRDIESAAAQKEIYSARLTGLRLHHELTILQIAGYRNLAKQLAYSG
;
A
#
# COMPACT_ATOMS: atom_id res chain seq x y z
N MET A 1 -11.98 -0.32 14.44
CA MET A 1 -12.96 -0.69 13.40
C MET A 1 -12.77 -2.16 13.11
N LYS A 2 -13.83 -2.96 12.90
CA LYS A 2 -13.71 -4.37 12.54
C LYS A 2 -14.46 -4.62 11.23
N LYS A 3 -13.80 -5.35 10.32
CA LYS A 3 -14.46 -5.81 9.10
C LYS A 3 -15.57 -6.82 9.42
N GLN A 4 -16.59 -6.91 8.58
CA GLN A 4 -17.58 -7.98 8.68
C GLN A 4 -16.84 -9.32 8.59
N LYS A 5 -17.12 -10.24 9.53
CA LYS A 5 -16.52 -11.57 9.50
C LYS A 5 -17.08 -12.27 8.25
N ASN A 6 -16.21 -12.61 7.32
CA ASN A 6 -16.57 -13.52 6.26
C ASN A 6 -16.66 -14.93 6.88
N PRO A 7 -17.77 -15.68 6.71
CA PRO A 7 -17.87 -17.06 7.21
C PRO A 7 -16.74 -17.98 6.70
N ASP A 8 -16.13 -17.64 5.56
CA ASP A 8 -15.01 -18.38 4.98
C ASP A 8 -13.62 -17.96 5.52
N ASP A 9 -13.56 -16.97 6.41
CA ASP A 9 -12.34 -16.52 7.09
C ASP A 9 -11.80 -17.62 8.04
N LYS A 10 -10.89 -18.46 7.53
CA LYS A 10 -10.28 -19.58 8.24
C LYS A 10 -8.78 -19.37 8.43
N PRO A 11 -8.35 -18.46 9.33
CA PRO A 11 -6.95 -18.03 9.46
C PRO A 11 -5.99 -19.16 9.78
N PHE A 12 -6.42 -20.18 10.53
CA PHE A 12 -5.60 -21.38 10.76
C PHE A 12 -5.36 -22.17 9.48
N ARG A 13 -6.39 -22.40 8.66
CA ARG A 13 -6.26 -23.12 7.39
C ARG A 13 -5.35 -22.36 6.43
N ASP A 14 -5.51 -21.04 6.35
CA ASP A 14 -4.69 -20.19 5.49
C ASP A 14 -3.23 -20.15 5.96
N PHE A 15 -3.00 -20.11 7.28
CA PHE A 15 -1.66 -20.24 7.86
C PHE A 15 -1.01 -21.56 7.43
N TRP A 16 -1.71 -22.69 7.53
CA TRP A 16 -1.19 -23.98 7.07
C TRP A 16 -0.94 -24.05 5.56
N ARG A 17 -1.71 -23.33 4.74
CA ARG A 17 -1.49 -23.21 3.29
C ARG A 17 -0.21 -22.42 2.95
N LEU A 18 0.03 -21.33 3.68
CA LEU A 18 1.18 -20.45 3.47
C LEU A 18 2.48 -21.00 4.08
N ILE A 19 2.37 -21.75 5.17
CA ILE A 19 3.51 -22.43 5.75
C ILE A 19 4.07 -23.41 4.73
N SER A 20 5.37 -23.29 4.44
CA SER A 20 6.06 -24.33 3.70
C SER A 20 6.28 -25.53 4.63
N PRO A 21 6.28 -26.77 4.11
CA PRO A 21 6.75 -27.93 4.86
C PRO A 21 8.13 -27.69 5.51
N GLN A 22 8.92 -26.81 4.89
CA GLN A 22 10.24 -26.37 5.32
C GLN A 22 10.21 -25.55 6.62
N ASP A 23 9.16 -24.76 6.90
CA ASP A 23 8.99 -24.08 8.19
C ASP A 23 8.57 -25.04 9.30
N LEU A 24 7.78 -26.06 8.97
CA LEU A 24 7.41 -27.14 9.90
C LEU A 24 8.64 -27.96 10.26
N LEU A 25 9.46 -28.31 9.25
CA LEU A 25 10.77 -28.90 9.44
C LEU A 25 11.63 -27.97 10.29
N SER A 26 11.72 -26.68 9.99
CA SER A 26 12.49 -25.74 10.80
C SER A 26 12.06 -25.67 12.27
N ARG A 27 10.75 -25.71 12.54
CA ARG A 27 10.22 -25.78 13.91
C ARG A 27 10.48 -27.14 14.54
N ALA A 28 10.29 -28.24 13.83
CA ALA A 28 10.59 -29.59 14.29
C ALA A 28 12.08 -29.72 14.65
N GLY A 29 12.97 -29.24 13.78
CA GLY A 29 14.40 -29.14 14.03
C GLY A 29 14.72 -28.27 15.24
N THR A 30 14.06 -27.13 15.42
CA THR A 30 14.23 -26.29 16.63
C THR A 30 13.77 -27.02 17.90
N VAL A 31 12.67 -27.76 17.85
CA VAL A 31 12.19 -28.57 18.98
C VAL A 31 13.13 -29.74 19.27
N MET A 32 13.64 -30.44 18.24
CA MET A 32 14.62 -31.51 18.38
C MET A 32 15.93 -30.99 18.99
N MET A 33 16.42 -29.84 18.52
CA MET A 33 17.59 -29.17 19.10
C MET A 33 17.36 -28.75 20.56
N ARG A 34 16.16 -28.24 20.90
CA ARG A 34 15.81 -27.88 22.31
C ARG A 34 15.64 -29.10 23.21
N LYS A 35 15.17 -30.23 22.67
CA LYS A 35 14.99 -31.50 23.41
C LYS A 35 16.26 -32.33 23.48
N SER A 36 17.24 -32.12 22.59
CA SER A 36 18.50 -32.86 22.54
C SER A 36 19.21 -32.91 23.91
N PRO A 37 19.41 -31.80 24.66
CA PRO A 37 20.04 -31.88 25.98
C PRO A 37 19.27 -32.74 26.98
N LYS A 38 17.94 -32.68 26.96
CA LYS A 38 17.10 -33.52 27.82
C LYS A 38 17.22 -34.99 27.43
N ALA A 39 17.21 -35.30 26.14
CA ALA A 39 17.38 -36.67 25.65
C ALA A 39 18.77 -37.24 26.00
N THR A 40 19.83 -36.43 25.92
CA THR A 40 21.18 -36.81 26.39
C THR A 40 21.17 -37.18 27.86
N ILE A 41 20.59 -36.34 28.72
CA ILE A 41 20.54 -36.57 30.17
C ILE A 41 19.73 -37.84 30.50
N TRP A 42 18.56 -38.01 29.88
CA TRP A 42 17.73 -39.20 30.06
C TRP A 42 18.44 -40.48 29.60
N THR A 43 19.09 -40.43 28.43
CA THR A 43 19.85 -41.57 27.92
C THR A 43 21.02 -41.88 28.84
N ALA A 44 21.73 -40.87 29.35
CA ALA A 44 22.81 -41.04 30.31
C ALA A 44 22.31 -41.69 31.61
N GLY A 45 21.13 -41.30 32.10
CA GLY A 45 20.50 -41.94 33.26
C GLY A 45 20.20 -43.41 33.01
N ILE A 46 19.51 -43.74 31.91
CA ILE A 46 19.14 -45.12 31.55
C ILE A 46 20.38 -45.99 31.35
N THR A 47 21.39 -45.49 30.62
CA THR A 47 22.57 -46.29 30.32
C THR A 47 23.51 -46.42 31.52
N SER A 48 23.58 -45.42 32.40
CA SER A 48 24.28 -45.53 33.68
C SER A 48 23.60 -46.52 34.61
N SER A 49 22.26 -46.51 34.70
CA SER A 49 21.50 -47.49 35.48
C SER A 49 21.66 -48.91 34.93
N GLY A 50 21.62 -49.10 33.60
CA GLY A 50 21.86 -50.41 32.99
C GLY A 50 23.32 -50.88 33.11
N TYR A 51 24.29 -49.96 33.14
CA TYR A 51 25.68 -50.29 33.47
C TYR A 51 25.82 -50.76 34.91
N LEU A 52 25.18 -50.09 35.88
CA LEU A 52 25.15 -50.53 37.27
C LEU A 52 24.42 -51.87 37.46
N SER A 53 23.35 -52.11 36.70
CA SER A 53 22.62 -53.38 36.69
C SER A 53 23.48 -54.54 36.19
N SER A 54 24.43 -54.28 35.27
CA SER A 54 25.35 -55.30 34.77
C SER A 54 26.31 -55.82 35.85
N TYR A 55 26.65 -54.98 36.84
CA TYR A 55 27.43 -55.39 38.02
C TYR A 55 26.63 -56.31 38.97
N LEU A 56 25.31 -56.34 38.86
CA LEU A 56 24.42 -57.18 39.66
C LEU A 56 24.07 -58.50 38.95
N GLY A 57 24.74 -58.83 37.83
CA GLY A 57 24.52 -60.08 37.09
C GLY A 57 23.27 -60.09 36.19
N LEU A 58 22.63 -58.94 35.99
CA LEU A 58 21.49 -58.76 35.09
C LEU A 58 21.95 -58.28 33.71
N PRO A 59 21.17 -58.49 32.62
CA PRO A 59 21.48 -57.95 31.30
C PRO A 59 21.60 -56.41 31.36
N GLY A 60 22.71 -55.85 30.88
CA GLY A 60 23.00 -54.42 31.00
C GLY A 60 23.93 -53.86 29.93
N PHE A 61 24.23 -52.56 29.99
CA PHE A 61 25.07 -51.87 29.01
C PHE A 61 26.56 -51.98 29.39
N THR A 62 27.45 -52.03 28.39
CA THR A 62 28.89 -51.94 28.64
C THR A 62 29.29 -50.50 29.01
N GLY A 63 30.41 -50.31 29.72
CA GLY A 63 30.87 -48.96 30.10
C GLY A 63 31.07 -48.03 28.90
N LEU A 64 31.52 -48.58 27.77
CA LEU A 64 31.69 -47.85 26.51
C LEU A 64 30.32 -47.47 25.90
N GLN A 65 29.32 -48.35 25.97
CA GLN A 65 27.95 -48.04 25.55
C GLN A 65 27.30 -46.99 26.46
N ALA A 66 27.58 -47.03 27.77
CA ALA A 66 27.03 -46.09 28.73
C ALA A 66 27.51 -44.65 28.50
N ILE A 67 28.76 -44.50 28.05
CA ILE A 67 29.36 -43.23 27.67
C ILE A 67 28.93 -42.81 26.26
N ALA A 68 28.96 -43.71 25.27
CA ALA A 68 28.73 -43.35 23.87
C ALA A 68 27.27 -43.07 23.52
N ALA A 69 26.32 -43.83 24.09
CA ALA A 69 24.91 -43.73 23.72
C ALA A 69 24.27 -42.34 23.98
N PRO A 70 24.57 -41.63 25.09
CA PRO A 70 24.09 -40.26 25.30
C PRO A 70 24.59 -39.26 24.24
N PHE A 71 25.82 -39.41 23.76
CA PHE A 71 26.39 -38.58 22.69
C PHE A 71 25.81 -38.94 21.33
N VAL A 72 25.59 -40.23 21.04
CA VAL A 72 24.97 -40.65 19.78
C VAL A 72 23.51 -40.21 19.71
N VAL A 73 22.73 -40.40 20.77
CA VAL A 73 21.31 -40.00 20.82
C VAL A 73 21.19 -38.48 20.86
N GLY A 74 21.94 -37.82 21.75
CA GLY A 74 21.94 -36.37 21.90
C GLY A 74 22.48 -35.63 20.70
N GLY A 75 23.67 -36.02 20.24
CA GLY A 75 24.35 -35.48 19.07
C GLY A 75 23.64 -35.81 17.77
N GLY A 76 23.06 -37.02 17.65
CA GLY A 76 22.21 -37.41 16.53
C GLY A 76 20.95 -36.55 16.44
N MET A 77 20.23 -36.35 17.55
CA MET A 77 19.07 -35.45 17.58
C MET A 77 19.43 -33.99 17.29
N LEU A 78 20.61 -33.54 17.72
CA LEU A 78 21.10 -32.20 17.44
C LEU A 78 21.48 -32.04 15.96
N GLY A 79 22.23 -32.98 15.40
CA GLY A 79 22.65 -32.98 13.99
C GLY A 79 21.49 -33.13 13.03
N ILE A 80 20.59 -34.09 13.26
CA ILE A 80 19.34 -34.25 12.50
C ILE A 80 18.46 -33.00 12.67
N GLY A 81 18.33 -32.48 13.89
CA GLY A 81 17.58 -31.26 14.16
C GLY A 81 18.14 -30.03 13.43
N ALA A 82 19.47 -29.91 13.35
CA ALA A 82 20.15 -28.87 12.60
C ALA A 82 19.96 -29.04 11.08
N GLY A 83 20.12 -30.26 10.55
CA GLY A 83 19.90 -30.57 9.13
C GLY A 83 18.46 -30.25 8.69
N ILE A 84 17.48 -30.72 9.48
CA ILE A 84 16.05 -30.44 9.29
C ILE A 84 15.75 -28.94 9.40
N LYS A 85 16.50 -28.18 10.20
CA LYS A 85 16.29 -26.73 10.35
C LYS A 85 16.91 -25.90 9.24
N TYR A 86 18.15 -26.20 8.87
CA TYR A 86 18.96 -25.30 8.05
C TYR A 86 18.85 -25.62 6.56
N VAL A 87 18.81 -26.90 6.16
CA VAL A 87 18.73 -27.28 4.73
C VAL A 87 17.46 -26.77 4.05
N PRO A 88 16.25 -26.88 4.66
CA PRO A 88 15.05 -26.38 4.03
C PRO A 88 15.01 -24.84 3.97
N ARG A 89 15.61 -24.16 4.96
CA ARG A 89 15.74 -22.70 4.98
C ARG A 89 16.68 -22.18 3.90
N THR A 90 17.80 -22.85 3.65
CA THR A 90 18.72 -22.48 2.58
C THR A 90 18.09 -22.70 1.21
N ILE A 91 17.32 -23.77 1.02
CA ILE A 91 16.59 -24.00 -0.25
C ILE A 91 15.53 -22.92 -0.48
N SER A 92 14.69 -22.61 0.51
CA SER A 92 13.67 -21.55 0.40
C SER A 92 14.30 -20.19 0.10
N ARG A 93 15.38 -19.84 0.82
CA ARG A 93 16.12 -18.61 0.57
C ARG A 93 16.71 -18.58 -0.83
N LYS A 94 17.33 -19.67 -1.29
CA LYS A 94 17.89 -19.76 -2.65
C LYS A 94 16.81 -19.53 -3.71
N LEU A 95 15.62 -20.09 -3.54
CA LEU A 95 14.51 -19.89 -4.49
C LEU A 95 13.97 -18.46 -4.46
N ALA A 96 13.82 -17.85 -3.28
CA ALA A 96 13.46 -16.44 -3.17
C ALA A 96 14.54 -15.56 -3.84
N THR A 97 15.83 -15.81 -3.57
CA THR A 97 16.94 -15.11 -4.23
C THR A 97 16.96 -15.31 -5.74
N ILE A 98 16.55 -16.49 -6.25
CA ILE A 98 16.39 -16.70 -7.69
C ILE A 98 15.29 -15.78 -8.23
N ALA A 99 14.13 -15.69 -7.56
CA ALA A 99 13.07 -14.79 -7.99
C ALA A 99 13.55 -13.31 -8.01
N GLU A 100 14.22 -12.87 -6.95
CA GLU A 100 14.81 -11.53 -6.86
C GLU A 100 15.84 -11.26 -7.96
N ALA A 101 16.75 -12.21 -8.19
CA ALA A 101 17.76 -12.11 -9.24
C ALA A 101 17.18 -12.23 -10.66
N ASN A 102 15.90 -12.58 -10.78
CA ASN A 102 15.14 -12.64 -12.03
C ASN A 102 13.93 -11.72 -11.92
N ASP A 103 14.17 -10.47 -11.50
CA ASP A 103 13.26 -9.34 -11.70
C ASP A 103 11.97 -9.33 -10.86
N LEU A 104 11.92 -10.06 -9.72
CA LEU A 104 10.76 -9.94 -8.81
C LEU A 104 10.65 -8.52 -8.22
N ASN A 105 11.78 -7.93 -7.84
CA ASN A 105 11.86 -6.54 -7.39
C ASN A 105 11.52 -5.53 -8.51
N LEU A 106 11.56 -5.92 -9.78
CA LEU A 106 11.13 -5.09 -10.92
C LEU A 106 9.62 -5.18 -11.18
N MET A 107 8.85 -5.85 -10.33
CA MET A 107 7.39 -5.71 -10.34
C MET A 107 6.91 -4.31 -9.92
N GLU A 108 7.82 -3.43 -9.49
CA GLU A 108 7.56 -1.98 -9.41
C GLU A 108 7.26 -1.37 -10.78
N ASP A 109 7.83 -1.90 -11.87
CA ASP A 109 7.60 -1.38 -13.22
C ASP A 109 6.17 -1.63 -13.69
N TYR A 110 5.57 -2.76 -13.27
CA TYR A 110 4.13 -3.00 -13.47
C TYR A 110 3.27 -1.98 -12.70
N ARG A 111 3.70 -1.55 -11.51
CA ARG A 111 2.99 -0.48 -10.79
C ARG A 111 3.14 0.86 -11.51
N LYS A 112 4.33 1.14 -12.06
CA LYS A 112 4.62 2.36 -12.83
C LYS A 112 3.88 2.39 -14.17
N SER A 113 3.60 1.24 -14.78
CA SER A 113 2.80 1.18 -16.01
C SER A 113 1.33 1.59 -15.80
N GLN A 114 0.84 1.52 -14.54
CA GLN A 114 -0.51 1.94 -14.14
C GLN A 114 -0.59 3.43 -13.74
N VAL A 115 0.39 4.24 -14.16
CA VAL A 115 0.51 5.65 -13.73
C VAL A 115 -0.72 6.47 -14.06
N ILE A 116 -1.34 6.27 -15.22
CA ILE A 116 -2.51 7.06 -15.65
C ILE A 116 -3.70 6.77 -14.75
N GLU A 117 -3.97 5.51 -14.43
CA GLU A 117 -5.05 5.10 -13.52
C GLU A 117 -4.81 5.64 -12.12
N HIS A 118 -3.57 5.55 -11.63
CA HIS A 118 -3.20 6.09 -10.32
C HIS A 118 -3.41 7.61 -10.26
N LEU A 119 -2.88 8.36 -11.24
CA LEU A 119 -3.03 9.81 -11.30
C LEU A 119 -4.50 10.22 -11.38
N ASN A 120 -5.34 9.48 -12.11
CA ASN A 120 -6.78 9.74 -12.15
C ASN A 120 -7.44 9.59 -10.77
N ALA A 121 -7.13 8.52 -10.04
CA ALA A 121 -7.66 8.32 -8.68
C ALA A 121 -7.14 9.38 -7.70
N LEU A 122 -5.87 9.76 -7.82
CA LEU A 122 -5.26 10.83 -7.02
C LEU A 122 -5.89 12.19 -7.32
N TRP A 123 -6.19 12.49 -8.58
CA TRP A 123 -6.97 13.67 -8.93
C TRP A 123 -8.32 13.64 -8.22
N ASP A 124 -9.06 12.54 -8.38
CA ASP A 124 -10.43 12.44 -7.88
C ASP A 124 -10.52 12.64 -6.38
N ARG A 125 -9.55 12.14 -5.61
CA ARG A 125 -9.66 12.05 -4.15
C ARG A 125 -8.63 12.85 -3.35
N ALA A 126 -7.57 13.37 -3.97
CA ALA A 126 -6.56 14.20 -3.32
C ALA A 126 -6.44 15.62 -3.91
N PHE A 127 -6.50 15.79 -5.24
CA PHE A 127 -6.17 17.08 -5.88
C PHE A 127 -7.35 17.88 -6.43
N TRP A 128 -8.47 17.25 -6.79
CA TRP A 128 -9.64 17.97 -7.32
C TRP A 128 -10.10 19.06 -6.36
N TYR A 129 -10.20 18.73 -5.07
CA TYR A 129 -10.63 19.71 -4.08
C TYR A 129 -9.61 20.82 -3.87
N GLU A 130 -8.30 20.57 -4.08
CA GLU A 130 -7.27 21.62 -4.05
C GLU A 130 -7.42 22.61 -5.21
N SER A 131 -7.82 22.12 -6.38
CA SER A 131 -8.21 22.98 -7.49
C SER A 131 -9.51 23.73 -7.17
N ASP A 132 -10.52 23.03 -6.63
CA ASP A 132 -11.85 23.61 -6.42
C ASP A 132 -11.84 24.81 -5.46
N ILE A 133 -11.04 24.74 -4.40
CA ILE A 133 -10.92 25.84 -3.45
C ILE A 133 -10.09 27.04 -3.95
N ARG A 134 -9.30 26.87 -5.03
CA ARG A 134 -8.39 27.90 -5.56
C ARG A 134 -8.92 28.58 -6.82
N TYR A 135 -9.69 27.84 -7.63
CA TYR A 135 -10.12 28.28 -8.94
C TYR A 135 -11.63 28.20 -9.08
N ALA A 136 -12.20 29.18 -9.77
CA ALA A 136 -13.61 29.14 -10.13
C ALA A 136 -13.85 28.08 -11.22
N ARG A 137 -15.08 27.55 -11.28
CA ARG A 137 -15.45 26.47 -12.19
C ARG A 137 -15.19 26.81 -13.66
N ASP A 138 -15.50 28.04 -14.07
CA ASP A 138 -15.24 28.54 -15.42
C ASP A 138 -13.75 28.53 -15.78
N GLN A 139 -12.86 28.84 -14.84
CA GLN A 139 -11.41 28.76 -15.04
C GLN A 139 -10.95 27.33 -15.26
N ARG A 140 -11.45 26.38 -14.45
CA ARG A 140 -11.12 24.95 -14.59
C ARG A 140 -11.59 24.37 -15.93
N LEU A 141 -12.82 24.70 -16.33
CA LEU A 141 -13.37 24.31 -17.63
C LEU A 141 -12.59 24.93 -18.78
N ALA A 142 -12.23 26.21 -18.68
CA ALA A 142 -11.44 26.90 -19.70
C ALA A 142 -10.04 26.28 -19.89
N GLU A 143 -9.36 25.91 -18.81
CA GLU A 143 -8.07 25.20 -18.90
C GLU A 143 -8.23 23.83 -19.57
N ARG A 144 -9.21 23.04 -19.12
CA ARG A 144 -9.51 21.73 -19.72
C ARG A 144 -9.77 21.85 -21.22
N ASP A 145 -10.71 22.72 -21.59
CA ASP A 145 -11.16 22.85 -22.98
C ASP A 145 -10.01 23.34 -23.88
N ARG A 146 -9.12 24.19 -23.35
CA ARG A 146 -7.87 24.57 -24.02
C ARG A 146 -6.94 23.38 -24.23
N ILE A 147 -6.67 22.58 -23.19
CA ILE A 147 -5.79 21.40 -23.30
C ILE A 147 -6.34 20.37 -24.30
N ILE A 148 -7.66 20.15 -24.30
CA ILE A 148 -8.31 19.26 -25.28
C ILE A 148 -8.16 19.81 -26.71
N ALA A 149 -8.33 21.11 -26.90
CA ALA A 149 -8.15 21.75 -28.19
C ALA A 149 -6.69 21.62 -28.68
N ASP A 150 -5.72 21.84 -27.79
CA ASP A 150 -4.29 21.71 -28.09
C ASP A 150 -3.92 20.26 -28.44
N LYS A 151 -4.41 19.28 -27.68
CA LYS A 151 -4.22 17.84 -27.98
C LYS A 151 -4.77 17.49 -29.37
N LYS A 152 -5.98 17.96 -29.69
CA LYS A 152 -6.62 17.72 -31.00
C LYS A 152 -5.84 18.39 -32.13
N TYR A 153 -5.34 19.61 -31.91
CA TYR A 153 -4.50 20.32 -32.86
C TYR A 153 -3.21 19.55 -33.14
N LEU A 154 -2.46 19.17 -32.09
CA LEU A 154 -1.21 18.41 -32.22
C LEU A 154 -1.42 17.07 -32.92
N ARG A 155 -2.46 16.32 -32.55
CA ARG A 155 -2.81 15.05 -33.22
C ARG A 155 -3.01 15.26 -34.71
N LYS A 156 -3.76 16.30 -35.11
CA LYS A 156 -4.01 16.62 -36.52
C LYS A 156 -2.72 16.98 -37.26
N GLU A 157 -1.87 17.81 -36.66
CA GLU A 157 -0.60 18.22 -37.26
C GLU A 157 0.34 17.03 -37.46
N ILE A 158 0.51 16.18 -36.45
CA ILE A 158 1.39 15.01 -36.51
C ILE A 158 0.86 13.96 -37.49
N SER A 159 -0.46 13.75 -37.52
CA SER A 159 -1.10 12.85 -38.51
C SER A 159 -0.87 13.31 -39.96
N GLY A 160 -0.59 14.60 -40.16
CA GLY A 160 -0.28 15.17 -41.47
C GLY A 160 1.19 15.06 -41.90
N TRP A 161 2.07 14.54 -41.04
CA TRP A 161 3.49 14.37 -41.36
C TRP A 161 3.72 13.28 -42.42
N ASP A 162 4.89 13.35 -43.07
CA ASP A 162 5.30 12.36 -44.06
C ASP A 162 5.30 10.93 -43.47
N LYS A 163 4.77 9.96 -44.22
CA LYS A 163 4.67 8.56 -43.77
C LYS A 163 6.04 7.96 -43.43
N GLY A 164 7.09 8.34 -44.14
CA GLY A 164 8.44 7.88 -43.86
C GLY A 164 8.98 8.45 -42.54
N VAL A 165 8.59 9.67 -42.17
CA VAL A 165 8.90 10.24 -40.84
C VAL A 165 8.15 9.49 -39.76
N LEU A 166 6.83 9.30 -39.91
CA LEU A 166 6.00 8.58 -38.93
C LEU A 166 6.53 7.16 -38.70
N GLN A 167 6.86 6.43 -39.77
CA GLN A 167 7.45 5.09 -39.67
C GLN A 167 8.79 5.08 -38.91
N ARG A 168 9.67 6.06 -39.14
CA ARG A 168 10.95 6.16 -38.41
C ARG A 168 10.78 6.52 -36.94
N LEU A 169 9.69 7.20 -36.59
CA LEU A 169 9.32 7.49 -35.21
C LEU A 169 8.55 6.35 -34.54
N GLY A 170 8.27 5.25 -35.26
CA GLY A 170 7.45 4.15 -34.75
C GLY A 170 5.94 4.45 -34.73
N ALA A 171 5.48 5.53 -35.36
CA ALA A 171 4.07 5.90 -35.42
C ALA A 171 3.31 5.13 -36.51
N GLY A 172 3.00 3.86 -36.23
CA GLY A 172 2.28 2.96 -37.13
C GLY A 172 0.75 2.98 -36.97
N SER A 173 0.27 3.46 -35.82
CA SER A 173 -1.13 3.46 -35.41
C SER A 173 -1.57 4.83 -34.88
N GLU A 174 -2.88 5.00 -34.66
CA GLU A 174 -3.40 6.20 -34.01
C GLU A 174 -2.96 6.32 -32.54
N GLU A 175 -2.72 5.18 -31.88
CA GLU A 175 -2.24 5.11 -30.50
C GLU A 175 -0.81 5.65 -30.41
N ASP A 176 0.07 5.25 -31.32
CA ASP A 176 1.44 5.77 -31.37
C ASP A 176 1.47 7.29 -31.62
N ILE A 177 0.52 7.82 -32.40
CA ILE A 177 0.38 9.28 -32.60
C ILE A 177 -0.03 9.95 -31.29
N ASP A 178 -1.00 9.38 -30.57
CA ASP A 178 -1.42 9.90 -29.26
C ASP A 178 -0.26 9.87 -28.24
N ASP A 179 0.60 8.84 -28.28
CA ASP A 179 1.80 8.74 -27.45
C ASP A 179 2.81 9.84 -27.77
N ILE A 180 3.05 10.14 -29.05
CA ILE A 180 3.91 11.26 -29.46
C ILE A 180 3.30 12.59 -28.98
N VAL A 181 1.99 12.79 -29.15
CA VAL A 181 1.31 13.99 -28.67
C VAL A 181 1.50 14.13 -27.15
N MET A 182 1.28 13.05 -26.40
CA MET A 182 1.43 13.08 -24.95
C MET A 182 2.88 13.34 -24.54
N ALA A 183 3.85 12.76 -25.23
CA ALA A 183 5.26 13.03 -25.01
C ALA A 183 5.57 14.53 -25.18
N ILE A 184 5.07 15.16 -26.25
CA ILE A 184 5.26 16.60 -26.50
C ILE A 184 4.60 17.45 -25.41
N MET A 185 3.35 17.15 -25.06
CA MET A 185 2.59 17.93 -24.08
C MET A 185 3.20 17.85 -22.67
N THR A 186 3.95 16.78 -22.38
CA THR A 186 4.58 16.52 -21.08
C THR A 186 6.06 16.88 -21.01
N GLU A 187 6.61 17.59 -22.01
CA GLU A 187 7.99 18.09 -21.96
C GLU A 187 8.17 19.27 -20.99
N LYS A 188 7.08 19.93 -20.58
CA LYS A 188 7.08 21.01 -19.59
C LYS A 188 5.83 20.96 -18.72
N PRO A 189 5.91 21.43 -17.46
CA PRO A 189 4.72 21.63 -16.65
C PRO A 189 3.91 22.80 -17.23
N LEU A 190 2.59 22.77 -17.05
CA LEU A 190 1.73 23.86 -17.53
C LEU A 190 1.85 25.10 -16.66
N THR A 191 2.02 24.91 -15.36
CA THR A 191 2.23 25.99 -14.39
C THR A 191 3.12 25.55 -13.22
N ASP A 192 3.66 26.52 -12.49
CA ASP A 192 4.38 26.34 -11.21
C ASP A 192 3.45 26.35 -9.99
N LYS A 193 2.13 26.29 -10.23
CA LYS A 193 1.05 26.26 -9.24
C LYS A 193 0.25 24.96 -9.38
N ILE A 194 -0.63 24.70 -8.43
CA ILE A 194 -1.60 23.61 -8.55
C ILE A 194 -2.43 23.83 -9.82
N GLU A 195 -2.56 22.77 -10.61
CA GLU A 195 -3.30 22.74 -11.86
C GLU A 195 -4.81 22.94 -11.65
N MET A 196 -5.49 23.57 -12.62
CA MET A 196 -6.92 23.88 -12.49
C MET A 196 -7.80 22.69 -12.90
N SER A 197 -7.34 21.87 -13.83
CA SER A 197 -8.07 20.77 -14.45
C SER A 197 -7.38 19.42 -14.26
N ARG A 198 -8.13 18.33 -14.48
CA ARG A 198 -7.60 16.95 -14.42
C ARG A 198 -6.50 16.77 -15.46
N GLU A 199 -6.75 17.24 -16.67
CA GLU A 199 -5.86 17.14 -17.81
C GLU A 199 -4.55 17.89 -17.53
N GLY A 200 -4.63 19.09 -16.94
CA GLY A 200 -3.45 19.83 -16.52
C GLY A 200 -2.65 19.10 -15.45
N TYR A 201 -3.34 18.57 -14.43
CA TYR A 201 -2.73 17.74 -13.39
C TYR A 201 -2.01 16.52 -13.96
N ILE A 202 -2.64 15.79 -14.89
CA ILE A 202 -2.03 14.61 -15.53
C ILE A 202 -0.78 15.02 -16.31
N ILE A 203 -0.85 16.07 -17.13
CA ILE A 203 0.29 16.55 -17.93
C ILE A 203 1.48 16.92 -17.01
N SER A 204 1.24 17.76 -16.01
CA SER A 204 2.29 18.20 -15.09
C SER A 204 2.82 17.06 -14.22
N SER A 205 1.98 16.09 -13.86
CA SER A 205 2.42 14.89 -13.14
C SER A 205 3.29 13.98 -14.00
N ILE A 206 2.93 13.73 -15.26
CA ILE A 206 3.76 12.92 -16.16
C ILE A 206 5.08 13.62 -16.45
N TYR A 207 5.07 14.95 -16.66
CA TYR A 207 6.31 15.73 -16.73
C TYR A 207 7.19 15.43 -15.52
N ALA A 208 6.63 15.54 -14.32
CA ALA A 208 7.33 15.34 -13.06
C ALA A 208 7.94 13.94 -12.93
N LEU A 209 7.21 12.90 -13.34
CA LEU A 209 7.60 11.50 -13.21
C LEU A 209 8.59 11.05 -14.30
N LYS A 210 8.53 11.67 -15.49
CA LYS A 210 9.44 11.38 -16.60
C LYS A 210 10.83 11.99 -16.38
N HIS A 211 10.91 13.13 -15.69
CA HIS A 211 12.16 13.85 -15.50
C HIS A 211 12.81 13.48 -14.17
N ALA A 212 14.08 13.06 -14.23
CA ALA A 212 14.89 12.73 -13.05
C ALA A 212 15.30 14.00 -12.27
N LEU A 213 14.34 14.62 -11.60
CA LEU A 213 14.53 15.83 -10.80
C LEU A 213 14.52 15.51 -9.30
N PRO A 214 15.32 16.23 -8.48
CA PRO A 214 15.12 16.19 -7.04
C PRO A 214 13.69 16.61 -6.67
N GLN A 215 13.07 15.89 -5.73
CA GLN A 215 11.67 16.09 -5.33
C GLN A 215 11.31 17.54 -4.95
N SER A 216 12.24 18.27 -4.34
CA SER A 216 12.03 19.69 -3.99
C SER A 216 11.99 20.60 -5.23
N SER A 217 12.83 20.32 -6.23
CA SER A 217 12.85 21.03 -7.52
C SER A 217 11.60 20.69 -8.33
N GLN A 218 11.23 19.41 -8.36
CA GLN A 218 10.01 18.92 -9.00
C GLN A 218 8.79 19.63 -8.42
N ALA A 219 8.58 19.59 -7.10
CA ALA A 219 7.44 20.24 -6.45
C ALA A 219 7.37 21.76 -6.71
N LYS A 220 8.53 22.42 -6.84
CA LYS A 220 8.60 23.84 -7.21
C LYS A 220 8.19 24.08 -8.67
N GLN A 221 8.47 23.14 -9.57
CA GLN A 221 8.17 23.29 -11.00
C GLN A 221 6.71 22.99 -11.35
N ILE A 222 6.07 22.04 -10.66
CA ILE A 222 4.67 21.65 -10.91
C ILE A 222 3.68 22.21 -9.88
N GLY A 223 4.16 22.86 -8.82
CA GLY A 223 3.31 23.47 -7.80
C GLY A 223 2.66 22.52 -6.79
N PHE A 224 2.94 21.21 -6.85
CA PHE A 224 2.49 20.20 -5.89
C PHE A 224 3.51 19.07 -5.69
N CYS A 225 3.38 18.30 -4.61
CA CYS A 225 4.33 17.24 -4.26
C CYS A 225 3.82 15.85 -4.69
N LEU A 226 4.63 15.11 -5.45
CA LEU A 226 4.39 13.71 -5.82
C LEU A 226 5.30 12.71 -5.09
N ASN A 227 6.14 13.17 -4.16
CA ASN A 227 7.11 12.33 -3.45
C ASN A 227 6.52 11.08 -2.77
N LEU A 228 5.33 11.17 -2.19
CA LEU A 228 4.65 10.01 -1.60
C LEU A 228 4.18 9.01 -2.65
N TYR A 229 3.77 9.49 -3.83
CA TYR A 229 3.36 8.63 -4.94
C TYR A 229 4.57 7.92 -5.55
N GLU A 230 5.66 8.64 -5.82
CA GLU A 230 6.91 8.07 -6.32
C GLU A 230 7.46 6.98 -5.39
N ASP A 231 7.60 7.30 -4.09
CA ASP A 231 8.07 6.33 -3.10
C ASP A 231 7.13 5.12 -2.96
N ALA A 232 5.82 5.31 -3.17
CA ALA A 232 4.88 4.18 -3.23
C ALA A 232 5.03 3.34 -4.50
N CYS A 233 5.47 3.93 -5.61
CA CYS A 233 5.75 3.24 -6.86
C CYS A 233 7.03 2.41 -6.80
N ASP A 234 8.00 2.77 -5.94
CA ASP A 234 9.21 1.98 -5.66
C ASP A 234 8.93 0.69 -4.84
N GLY A 235 7.67 0.35 -4.63
CA GLY A 235 7.24 -0.89 -3.97
C GLY A 235 6.78 -1.92 -5.00
N ALA A 236 7.47 -3.04 -5.10
CA ALA A 236 7.19 -4.08 -6.08
C ALA A 236 6.06 -5.04 -5.65
N TYR A 237 5.09 -5.29 -6.53
CA TYR A 237 3.98 -6.18 -6.19
C TYR A 237 4.43 -7.58 -5.79
N PHE A 238 3.89 -8.07 -4.67
CA PHE A 238 4.20 -9.38 -4.07
C PHE A 238 5.65 -9.56 -3.61
N ASP A 239 6.43 -8.49 -3.60
CA ASP A 239 7.80 -8.47 -3.12
C ASP A 239 7.89 -8.03 -1.64
N GLU A 240 8.97 -8.42 -0.95
CA GLU A 240 9.18 -7.98 0.44
C GLU A 240 9.49 -6.49 0.60
N SER A 241 9.90 -5.80 -0.48
CA SER A 241 10.16 -4.35 -0.52
C SER A 241 8.90 -3.48 -0.53
N ASP A 242 7.71 -4.01 -0.81
CA ASP A 242 6.46 -3.23 -0.90
C ASP A 242 5.85 -2.88 0.47
N VAL A 243 6.70 -2.28 1.31
CA VAL A 243 6.41 -1.76 2.65
C VAL A 243 6.36 -0.23 2.67
N LYS A 244 6.49 0.41 1.50
CA LYS A 244 6.62 1.88 1.31
C LYS A 244 5.54 2.68 2.01
N LEU A 245 4.27 2.33 1.84
CA LEU A 245 3.18 3.05 2.53
C LEU A 245 3.26 2.92 4.05
N PHE A 246 3.73 1.78 4.56
CA PHE A 246 3.95 1.65 6.00
C PHE A 246 5.12 2.52 6.48
N GLU A 247 6.20 2.59 5.71
CA GLU A 247 7.36 3.43 5.98
C GLU A 247 6.99 4.92 5.94
N GLN A 248 6.24 5.35 4.93
CA GLN A 248 5.66 6.69 4.85
C GLN A 248 4.83 7.01 6.08
N TYR A 249 3.88 6.14 6.44
CA TYR A 249 3.08 6.34 7.65
C TYR A 249 3.99 6.49 8.88
N ALA A 250 5.02 5.66 9.02
CA ALA A 250 5.88 5.66 10.20
C ALA A 250 6.85 6.86 10.26
N GLY A 251 7.41 7.30 9.13
CA GLY A 251 8.58 8.17 9.08
C GLY A 251 8.41 9.47 8.30
N ASN A 252 7.34 9.65 7.52
CA ASN A 252 7.13 10.90 6.80
C ASN A 252 6.92 12.08 7.76
N THR A 253 7.63 13.19 7.51
CA THR A 253 7.62 14.37 8.38
C THR A 253 6.25 15.03 8.45
N THR A 254 5.57 15.20 7.31
CA THR A 254 4.20 15.76 7.24
C THR A 254 3.22 14.91 8.05
N LEU A 255 3.23 13.59 7.87
CA LEU A 255 2.37 12.68 8.63
C LEU A 255 2.71 12.66 10.13
N THR A 256 3.98 12.81 10.48
CA THR A 256 4.43 12.91 11.88
C THR A 256 3.93 14.21 12.53
N HIS A 257 3.99 15.34 11.83
CA HIS A 257 3.42 16.60 12.31
C HIS A 257 1.91 16.50 12.54
N ILE A 258 1.18 15.89 11.60
CA ILE A 258 -0.25 15.64 11.73
C ILE A 258 -0.55 14.77 12.95
N LYS A 259 0.18 13.67 13.13
CA LYS A 259 0.06 12.80 14.31
C LYS A 259 0.24 13.57 15.61
N ASN A 260 1.26 14.42 15.69
CA ASN A 260 1.49 15.25 16.87
C ASN A 260 0.34 16.23 17.12
N GLU A 261 -0.20 16.83 16.04
CA GLU A 261 -1.30 17.81 16.11
C GLU A 261 -2.63 17.19 16.56
N VAL A 262 -2.96 15.96 16.11
CA VAL A 262 -4.13 15.21 16.59
C VAL A 262 -3.94 14.55 17.96
N GLY A 263 -2.77 14.75 18.59
CA GLY A 263 -2.43 14.16 19.89
C GLY A 263 -2.24 12.65 19.84
N PHE A 264 -1.78 12.09 18.71
CA PHE A 264 -1.51 10.67 18.53
C PHE A 264 -0.39 10.24 19.50
N GLY A 265 -0.77 9.56 20.58
CA GLY A 265 0.10 9.30 21.71
C GLY A 265 0.64 7.87 21.78
N ARG A 266 1.32 7.55 22.89
CA ARG A 266 1.80 6.19 23.19
C ARG A 266 0.65 5.17 23.27
N ILE A 267 -0.54 5.58 23.70
CA ILE A 267 -1.72 4.71 23.81
C ILE A 267 -2.21 4.32 22.41
N ASP A 268 -2.31 5.26 21.48
CA ASP A 268 -2.66 4.97 20.09
C ASP A 268 -1.61 4.07 19.45
N ALA A 269 -0.32 4.35 19.68
CA ALA A 269 0.78 3.51 19.20
C ALA A 269 0.68 2.08 19.73
N ALA A 270 0.37 1.90 21.03
CA ALA A 270 0.16 0.59 21.65
C ALA A 270 -1.05 -0.14 21.03
N GLY A 271 -2.14 0.57 20.77
CA GLY A 271 -3.33 0.03 20.10
C GLY A 271 -3.05 -0.47 18.67
N GLN A 272 -2.02 0.06 18.01
CA GLN A 272 -1.61 -0.38 16.67
C GLN A 272 -0.65 -1.58 16.68
N ILE A 273 0.02 -1.92 17.79
CA ILE A 273 1.06 -2.97 17.85
C ILE A 273 0.54 -4.31 17.30
N ALA A 274 -0.62 -4.76 17.77
CA ALA A 274 -1.18 -6.04 17.36
C ALA A 274 -1.47 -6.08 15.85
N ARG A 275 -2.01 -4.98 15.29
CA ARG A 275 -2.29 -4.88 13.85
C ARG A 275 -1.00 -4.82 13.03
N LYS A 276 0.01 -4.07 13.50
CA LYS A 276 1.34 -4.01 12.86
C LYS A 276 2.02 -5.38 12.83
N ALA A 277 1.98 -6.10 13.95
CA ALA A 277 2.54 -7.45 14.03
C ALA A 277 1.81 -8.42 13.10
N SER A 278 0.47 -8.38 13.08
CA SER A 278 -0.36 -9.18 12.18
C SER A 278 -0.08 -8.86 10.71
N TRP A 279 -0.02 -7.57 10.36
CA TRP A 279 0.32 -7.08 9.03
C TRP A 279 1.65 -7.66 8.55
N ARG A 280 2.74 -7.43 9.29
CA ARG A 280 4.08 -7.95 8.97
C ARG A 280 4.09 -9.45 8.79
N PHE A 281 3.36 -10.16 9.65
CA PHE A 281 3.28 -11.60 9.60
C PHE A 281 2.62 -12.11 8.33
N TRP A 282 1.44 -11.59 7.97
CA TRP A 282 0.73 -12.01 6.76
C TRP A 282 1.43 -11.57 5.48
N PHE A 283 1.93 -10.33 5.45
CA PHE A 283 2.72 -9.79 4.36
C PHE A 283 3.91 -10.72 4.05
N TYR A 284 4.76 -10.97 5.05
CA TYR A 284 5.91 -11.86 4.90
C TYR A 284 5.54 -13.26 4.42
N LEU A 285 4.48 -13.87 4.96
CA LEU A 285 4.10 -15.21 4.57
C LEU A 285 3.61 -15.29 3.12
N ILE A 286 2.85 -14.28 2.66
CA ILE A 286 2.29 -14.23 1.31
C ILE A 286 3.41 -13.94 0.29
N THR A 287 4.18 -12.88 0.48
CA THR A 287 5.24 -12.47 -0.47
C THR A 287 6.28 -13.57 -0.61
N ARG A 288 6.74 -14.16 0.50
CA ARG A 288 7.68 -15.30 0.47
C ARG A 288 7.12 -16.52 -0.27
N LYS A 289 5.83 -16.83 -0.09
CA LYS A 289 5.19 -17.97 -0.75
C LYS A 289 5.15 -17.76 -2.26
N ILE A 290 4.85 -16.54 -2.70
CA ILE A 290 4.86 -16.15 -4.11
C ILE A 290 6.29 -16.18 -4.64
N ALA A 291 7.24 -15.49 -4.00
CA ALA A 291 8.65 -15.45 -4.40
C ALA A 291 9.26 -16.85 -4.55
N THR A 292 9.01 -17.76 -3.59
CA THR A 292 9.51 -19.14 -3.67
C THR A 292 8.87 -19.91 -4.84
N GLY A 293 7.58 -19.69 -5.09
CA GLY A 293 6.86 -20.30 -6.21
C GLY A 293 7.35 -19.81 -7.56
N VAL A 294 7.51 -18.49 -7.69
CA VAL A 294 8.06 -17.82 -8.89
C VAL A 294 9.48 -18.27 -9.16
N GLY A 295 10.38 -18.22 -8.17
CA GLY A 295 11.77 -18.63 -8.36
C GLY A 295 11.92 -20.10 -8.77
N LYS A 296 11.02 -20.97 -8.30
CA LYS A 296 10.94 -22.35 -8.78
C LYS A 296 10.47 -22.40 -10.25
N ALA A 297 9.38 -21.71 -10.57
CA ALA A 297 8.81 -21.70 -11.92
C ALA A 297 9.77 -21.10 -12.96
N VAL A 298 10.44 -20.00 -12.65
CA VAL A 298 11.48 -19.38 -13.49
C VAL A 298 12.59 -20.38 -13.82
N ARG A 299 13.15 -21.02 -12.80
CA ARG A 299 14.19 -22.03 -13.00
C ARG A 299 13.67 -23.18 -13.86
N ASP A 300 12.51 -23.73 -13.50
CA ASP A 300 11.95 -24.88 -14.20
C ASP A 300 11.61 -24.51 -15.67
N LEU A 301 11.13 -23.30 -15.98
CA LEU A 301 10.88 -22.83 -17.35
C LEU A 301 12.19 -22.70 -18.14
N ASN A 302 13.17 -22.01 -17.59
CA ASN A 302 14.48 -21.81 -18.22
C ASN A 302 15.22 -23.14 -18.49
N GLU A 303 15.18 -24.09 -17.55
CA GLU A 303 15.75 -25.43 -17.73
C GLU A 303 15.03 -26.23 -18.82
N ASN A 304 13.70 -26.17 -18.88
CA ASN A 304 12.91 -26.93 -19.84
C ASN A 304 13.02 -26.40 -21.27
N TYR A 305 13.20 -25.09 -21.44
CA TYR A 305 13.30 -24.44 -22.75
C TYR A 305 14.73 -24.07 -23.16
N GLY A 306 15.73 -24.37 -22.32
CA GLY A 306 17.14 -24.13 -22.61
C GLY A 306 17.49 -22.65 -22.80
N THR A 307 16.87 -21.76 -22.03
CA THR A 307 17.01 -20.30 -22.16
C THR A 307 17.22 -19.64 -20.80
N ASN A 308 17.45 -18.33 -20.79
CA ASN A 308 17.47 -17.47 -19.61
C ASN A 308 16.47 -16.30 -19.73
N MET A 309 15.55 -16.36 -20.69
CA MET A 309 14.59 -15.28 -20.98
C MET A 309 13.38 -15.28 -20.05
N PHE A 310 13.03 -16.41 -19.42
CA PHE A 310 11.92 -16.43 -18.47
C PHE A 310 12.36 -15.79 -17.15
N ASN A 311 11.65 -14.76 -16.71
CA ASN A 311 11.87 -14.08 -15.43
C ASN A 311 10.57 -14.03 -14.60
N SER A 312 10.59 -13.33 -13.47
CA SER A 312 9.44 -13.19 -12.58
C SER A 312 8.29 -12.40 -13.22
N GLN A 313 8.59 -11.42 -14.09
CA GLN A 313 7.58 -10.60 -14.77
C GLN A 313 6.75 -11.45 -15.72
N VAL A 314 7.32 -12.41 -16.46
CA VAL A 314 6.55 -13.33 -17.31
C VAL A 314 5.45 -14.07 -16.52
N LEU A 315 5.71 -14.37 -15.24
CA LEU A 315 4.74 -15.05 -14.37
C LEU A 315 3.78 -14.08 -13.69
N LEU A 316 4.18 -12.85 -13.38
CA LEU A 316 3.43 -11.93 -12.51
C LEU A 316 2.93 -10.66 -13.19
N TRP A 317 3.31 -10.39 -14.44
CA TRP A 317 2.84 -9.27 -15.25
C TRP A 317 1.81 -9.80 -16.27
N PRO A 318 0.52 -9.46 -16.13
CA PRO A 318 -0.51 -9.90 -17.07
C PRO A 318 -0.25 -9.37 -18.48
N GLY A 319 -0.29 -10.25 -19.49
CA GLY A 319 -0.05 -9.90 -20.89
C GLY A 319 1.31 -10.34 -21.42
N GLU A 320 2.32 -10.53 -20.56
CA GLU A 320 3.65 -11.00 -20.98
C GLU A 320 3.62 -12.40 -21.62
N GLU A 321 2.61 -13.21 -21.31
CA GLU A 321 2.38 -14.49 -21.98
C GLU A 321 2.02 -14.37 -23.47
N GLU A 322 1.70 -13.17 -23.95
CA GLU A 322 1.38 -12.85 -25.35
C GLU A 322 2.54 -12.11 -26.06
N GLY A 323 3.68 -11.91 -25.40
CA GLY A 323 4.80 -11.20 -26.02
C GLY A 323 5.36 -11.96 -27.23
N GLU A 324 5.74 -11.24 -28.29
CA GLU A 324 6.25 -11.84 -29.56
C GLU A 324 7.41 -12.82 -29.34
N TRP A 325 8.25 -12.57 -28.33
CA TRP A 325 9.36 -13.45 -27.98
C TRP A 325 8.91 -14.84 -27.51
N MET A 326 7.64 -15.01 -27.10
CA MET A 326 7.05 -16.30 -26.72
C MET A 326 6.80 -17.24 -27.89
N ASP A 327 6.70 -16.73 -29.12
CA ASP A 327 6.54 -17.56 -30.31
C ASP A 327 7.75 -18.47 -30.55
N GLY A 328 8.92 -18.13 -29.98
CA GLY A 328 10.13 -18.95 -30.01
C GLY A 328 10.07 -20.21 -29.13
N PHE A 329 9.07 -20.37 -28.27
CA PHE A 329 9.00 -21.43 -27.26
C PHE A 329 7.65 -22.18 -27.28
N PRO A 330 7.48 -23.18 -28.16
CA PRO A 330 6.22 -23.92 -28.28
C PRO A 330 5.75 -24.52 -26.94
N GLY A 331 4.52 -24.20 -26.53
CA GLY A 331 3.92 -24.68 -25.28
C GLY A 331 4.33 -23.91 -24.01
N ALA A 332 5.19 -22.88 -24.13
CA ALA A 332 5.61 -22.08 -22.98
C ALA A 332 4.45 -21.28 -22.39
N LYS A 333 3.61 -20.70 -23.24
CA LYS A 333 2.45 -19.90 -22.85
C LYS A 333 1.50 -20.64 -21.89
N GLU A 334 1.06 -21.84 -22.27
CA GLU A 334 0.13 -22.64 -21.45
C GLU A 334 0.76 -22.99 -20.10
N LYS A 335 2.06 -23.32 -20.11
CA LYS A 335 2.82 -23.66 -18.92
C LYS A 335 3.02 -22.46 -17.99
N VAL A 336 3.30 -21.27 -18.53
CA VAL A 336 3.37 -20.02 -17.78
C VAL A 336 2.04 -19.75 -17.09
N LEU A 337 0.93 -19.85 -17.82
CA LEU A 337 -0.42 -19.63 -17.27
C LEU A 337 -0.78 -20.64 -16.18
N GLU A 338 -0.42 -21.92 -16.35
CA GLU A 338 -0.63 -22.95 -15.33
C GLU A 338 0.17 -22.66 -14.05
N LEU A 339 1.47 -22.38 -14.20
CA LEU A 339 2.36 -22.09 -13.09
C LEU A 339 1.94 -20.83 -12.34
N ARG A 340 1.61 -19.75 -13.06
CA ARG A 340 1.07 -18.50 -12.53
C ARG A 340 -0.16 -18.76 -11.66
N LYS A 341 -1.17 -19.46 -12.20
CA LYS A 341 -2.40 -19.83 -11.45
C LYS A 341 -2.07 -20.63 -10.21
N SER A 342 -1.17 -21.62 -10.31
CA SER A 342 -0.74 -22.47 -9.20
C SER A 342 -0.05 -21.68 -8.09
N ILE A 343 0.86 -20.76 -8.44
CA ILE A 343 1.59 -19.91 -7.49
C ILE A 343 0.62 -18.99 -6.74
N VAL A 344 -0.20 -18.24 -7.48
CA VAL A 344 -1.10 -17.23 -6.89
C VAL A 344 -2.19 -17.91 -6.08
N ARG A 345 -2.81 -18.99 -6.55
CA ARG A 345 -3.81 -19.75 -5.77
C ARG A 345 -3.18 -20.43 -4.55
N GLY A 346 -1.96 -20.94 -4.70
CA GLY A 346 -1.20 -21.52 -3.59
C GLY A 346 -0.92 -20.51 -2.46
N ALA A 347 -0.79 -19.22 -2.77
CA ALA A 347 -0.62 -18.17 -1.77
C ALA A 347 -1.97 -17.62 -1.27
N LEU A 348 -2.84 -17.21 -2.19
CA LEU A 348 -4.03 -16.40 -1.91
C LEU A 348 -5.31 -17.23 -1.71
N GLY A 349 -5.37 -18.48 -2.20
CA GLY A 349 -6.51 -19.39 -2.06
C GLY A 349 -7.10 -19.85 -3.38
N ASP A 350 -8.07 -20.75 -3.34
CA ASP A 350 -8.57 -21.40 -4.56
C ASP A 350 -9.55 -20.53 -5.38
N ASN A 351 -10.14 -19.51 -4.75
CA ASN A 351 -11.09 -18.59 -5.37
C ASN A 351 -10.77 -17.13 -5.00
N TYR A 352 -11.42 -16.20 -5.72
CA TYR A 352 -11.13 -14.78 -5.58
C TYR A 352 -11.58 -14.22 -4.22
N GLU A 353 -12.64 -14.75 -3.64
CA GLU A 353 -13.14 -14.34 -2.33
C GLU A 353 -12.11 -14.63 -1.24
N ASN A 354 -11.48 -15.82 -1.26
CA ASN A 354 -10.38 -16.16 -0.37
C ASN A 354 -9.17 -15.26 -0.64
N ALA A 355 -8.85 -15.00 -1.91
CA ALA A 355 -7.75 -14.11 -2.27
C ALA A 355 -7.94 -12.70 -1.70
N ALA A 356 -9.15 -12.14 -1.81
CA ALA A 356 -9.49 -10.85 -1.24
C ALA A 356 -9.33 -10.82 0.29
N ILE A 357 -9.72 -11.87 1.00
CA ILE A 357 -9.49 -11.99 2.46
C ILE A 357 -7.99 -12.00 2.79
N MET A 358 -7.18 -12.74 2.03
CA MET A 358 -5.73 -12.80 2.24
C MET A 358 -5.08 -11.43 2.01
N LEU A 359 -5.44 -10.77 0.92
CA LEU A 359 -4.95 -9.43 0.60
C LEU A 359 -5.39 -8.41 1.64
N ASP A 360 -6.60 -8.52 2.20
CA ASP A 360 -7.04 -7.65 3.28
C ASP A 360 -6.19 -7.83 4.55
N ARG A 361 -5.85 -9.06 4.93
CA ARG A 361 -4.94 -9.30 6.08
C ARG A 361 -3.56 -8.68 5.84
N MET A 362 -3.14 -8.63 4.58
CA MET A 362 -1.86 -8.09 4.14
C MET A 362 -1.84 -6.57 4.00
N LEU A 363 -2.93 -5.92 3.61
CA LEU A 363 -2.90 -4.52 3.15
C LEU A 363 -3.83 -3.59 3.94
N LEU A 364 -4.97 -4.10 4.43
CA LEU A 364 -5.98 -3.30 5.11
C LEU A 364 -5.45 -2.57 6.37
N PRO A 365 -4.48 -3.10 7.15
CA PRO A 365 -3.92 -2.37 8.29
C PRO A 365 -3.33 -1.00 7.92
N CYS A 366 -2.66 -0.87 6.76
CA CYS A 366 -2.13 0.41 6.30
C CYS A 366 -3.26 1.41 6.02
N PHE A 367 -4.30 0.97 5.31
CA PHE A 367 -5.52 1.76 5.09
C PHE A 367 -6.17 2.18 6.41
N GLU A 368 -6.29 1.28 7.38
CA GLU A 368 -6.89 1.60 8.69
C GLU A 368 -6.10 2.66 9.46
N PHE A 369 -4.77 2.63 9.38
CA PHE A 369 -3.92 3.62 10.02
C PHE A 369 -4.05 4.99 9.35
N ALA A 370 -4.04 5.04 8.03
CA ALA A 370 -4.24 6.28 7.27
C ALA A 370 -5.66 6.84 7.50
N THR A 371 -6.68 5.98 7.52
CA THR A 371 -8.08 6.34 7.74
C THR A 371 -8.31 6.90 9.14
N ASP A 372 -7.76 6.28 10.19
CA ASP A 372 -7.86 6.81 11.56
C ASP A 372 -7.17 8.17 11.69
N LEU A 373 -6.02 8.35 11.04
CA LEU A 373 -5.32 9.63 11.05
C LEU A 373 -6.12 10.71 10.30
N ARG A 374 -6.63 10.39 9.10
CA ARG A 374 -7.44 11.30 8.30
C ARG A 374 -8.73 11.69 9.01
N LEU A 375 -9.45 10.74 9.61
CA LEU A 375 -10.66 10.99 10.41
C LEU A 375 -10.43 12.04 11.52
N ARG A 376 -9.26 12.03 12.16
CA ARG A 376 -8.92 12.94 13.26
C ARG A 376 -8.41 14.30 12.81
N TYR A 377 -7.94 14.43 11.57
CA TYR A 377 -7.31 15.65 11.06
C TYR A 377 -8.14 16.40 10.01
N ASP A 378 -8.83 15.67 9.15
CA ASP A 378 -9.55 16.20 7.99
C ASP A 378 -11.05 16.32 8.31
N PRO A 379 -11.55 17.51 8.73
CA PRO A 379 -12.98 17.69 9.02
C PRO A 379 -13.85 17.49 7.78
N GLU A 380 -13.32 17.79 6.59
CA GLU A 380 -14.05 17.70 5.32
C GLU A 380 -14.28 16.23 4.91
N TYR A 381 -13.40 15.33 5.35
CA TYR A 381 -13.59 13.88 5.24
C TYR A 381 -14.70 13.34 6.17
N CYS A 382 -15.01 14.09 7.23
CA CYS A 382 -16.09 13.76 8.16
C CYS A 382 -17.43 14.26 7.64
N ASP A 383 -17.53 15.56 7.32
CA ASP A 383 -18.78 16.22 6.95
C ASP A 383 -19.26 15.94 5.51
N GLY A 384 -18.45 15.21 4.73
CA GLY A 384 -18.79 14.81 3.37
C GLY A 384 -18.64 15.92 2.32
N SER A 385 -18.08 17.08 2.68
CA SER A 385 -17.85 18.20 1.76
C SER A 385 -16.84 17.90 0.63
N LEU A 386 -16.15 16.76 0.71
CA LEU A 386 -15.28 16.26 -0.36
C LEU A 386 -16.01 15.42 -1.41
N ASP A 387 -17.28 15.07 -1.19
CA ASP A 387 -18.10 14.39 -2.20
C ASP A 387 -18.50 15.39 -3.30
N TYR A 388 -18.36 14.99 -4.57
CA TYR A 388 -18.76 15.84 -5.70
C TYR A 388 -19.18 15.01 -6.91
N VAL A 389 -19.72 15.68 -7.93
CA VAL A 389 -19.98 15.08 -9.25
C VAL A 389 -18.89 15.57 -10.19
N SER A 390 -18.13 14.65 -10.77
CA SER A 390 -17.04 14.96 -11.70
C SER A 390 -17.58 15.72 -12.92
N GLU A 391 -16.92 16.85 -13.23
CA GLU A 391 -17.31 17.74 -14.33
C GLU A 391 -17.04 17.13 -15.72
N ASP A 392 -16.11 16.18 -15.78
CA ASP A 392 -15.63 15.51 -16.98
C ASP A 392 -16.28 14.14 -17.22
N GLN A 393 -16.58 13.38 -16.16
CA GLN A 393 -17.15 12.04 -16.26
C GLN A 393 -18.64 11.98 -15.90
N GLY A 394 -19.18 13.00 -15.20
CA GLY A 394 -20.55 12.99 -14.69
C GLY A 394 -20.77 11.95 -13.57
N THR A 395 -19.71 11.34 -13.05
CA THR A 395 -19.75 10.31 -12.02
C THR A 395 -19.70 10.95 -10.63
N THR A 396 -20.45 10.38 -9.68
CA THR A 396 -20.39 10.82 -8.28
C THR A 396 -19.13 10.24 -7.62
N ILE A 397 -18.20 11.11 -7.26
CA ILE A 397 -17.01 10.76 -6.49
C ILE A 397 -17.35 10.82 -5.00
N LYS A 398 -17.22 9.68 -4.32
CA LYS A 398 -17.35 9.58 -2.87
C LYS A 398 -15.98 9.67 -2.24
N ASN A 399 -15.77 10.66 -1.36
CA ASN A 399 -14.51 10.90 -0.66
C ASN A 399 -14.78 11.21 0.82
N ASN A 400 -15.50 10.30 1.48
CA ASN A 400 -15.87 10.42 2.88
C ASN A 400 -15.67 9.10 3.63
N ILE A 401 -15.51 9.18 4.95
CA ILE A 401 -15.23 8.02 5.79
C ILE A 401 -16.29 6.92 5.69
N ILE A 402 -17.56 7.27 5.55
CA ILE A 402 -18.63 6.29 5.51
C ILE A 402 -18.57 5.49 4.21
N GLY A 403 -18.38 6.16 3.08
CA GLY A 403 -18.21 5.53 1.77
C GLY A 403 -17.02 4.57 1.75
N ASP A 404 -15.89 4.98 2.33
CA ASP A 404 -14.69 4.13 2.38
C ASP A 404 -14.90 2.91 3.29
N LEU A 405 -15.49 3.07 4.47
CA LEU A 405 -15.78 1.92 5.33
C LEU A 405 -16.79 0.97 4.70
N GLN A 406 -17.75 1.47 3.93
CA GLN A 406 -18.70 0.66 3.17
C GLN A 406 -18.01 -0.11 2.04
N SER A 407 -17.15 0.53 1.25
CA SER A 407 -16.45 -0.10 0.12
C SER A 407 -15.52 -1.23 0.57
N PHE A 408 -14.94 -1.13 1.77
CA PHE A 408 -14.13 -2.20 2.37
C PHE A 408 -14.91 -3.23 3.20
N GLY A 409 -16.25 -3.13 3.26
CA GLY A 409 -17.11 -4.12 3.92
C GLY A 409 -17.01 -4.12 5.44
N TYR A 410 -16.85 -2.95 6.06
CA TYR A 410 -16.87 -2.82 7.51
C TYR A 410 -18.25 -3.10 8.10
N ARG A 411 -18.29 -3.56 9.35
CA ARG A 411 -19.54 -3.90 10.04
C ARG A 411 -20.42 -2.67 10.18
N ARG A 412 -21.73 -2.85 10.03
CA ARG A 412 -22.74 -1.82 10.30
C ARG A 412 -22.56 -1.16 11.67
N SER A 413 -22.27 -1.94 12.72
CA SER A 413 -22.01 -1.39 14.07
C SER A 413 -20.79 -0.46 14.15
N ASP A 414 -19.73 -0.75 13.38
CA ASP A 414 -18.56 0.12 13.32
C ASP A 414 -18.87 1.38 12.52
N ILE A 415 -19.56 1.24 11.37
CA ILE A 415 -20.03 2.37 10.56
C ILE A 415 -20.95 3.27 11.37
N ASP A 416 -21.89 2.72 12.15
CA ASP A 416 -22.81 3.49 12.99
C ASP A 416 -22.07 4.24 14.11
N ARG A 417 -21.00 3.65 14.68
CA ARG A 417 -20.13 4.36 15.64
C ARG A 417 -19.41 5.52 14.98
N VAL A 418 -18.88 5.32 13.77
CA VAL A 418 -18.22 6.41 13.02
C VAL A 418 -19.22 7.48 12.62
N ARG A 419 -20.45 7.11 12.21
CA ARG A 419 -21.50 8.07 11.88
C ARG A 419 -21.83 8.98 13.07
N LYS A 420 -21.90 8.44 14.30
CA LYS A 420 -22.07 9.26 15.51
C LYS A 420 -20.93 10.26 15.71
N TYR A 421 -19.69 9.83 15.46
CA TYR A 421 -18.52 10.72 15.54
C TYR A 421 -18.62 11.83 14.48
N VAL A 422 -18.93 11.47 13.23
CA VAL A 422 -19.12 12.41 12.11
C VAL A 422 -20.21 13.44 12.44
N THR A 423 -21.39 13.01 12.90
CA THR A 423 -22.48 13.92 13.27
C THR A 423 -22.08 14.89 14.39
N ASN A 424 -21.23 14.49 15.32
CA ASN A 424 -20.72 15.40 16.34
C ASN A 424 -19.72 16.40 15.76
N ALA A 425 -18.82 15.95 14.87
CA ALA A 425 -17.89 16.83 14.17
C ALA A 425 -18.62 17.86 13.29
N GLU A 426 -19.64 17.45 12.55
CA GLU A 426 -20.51 18.34 11.75
C GLU A 426 -21.16 19.42 12.61
N LYS A 427 -21.71 19.04 13.77
CA LYS A 427 -22.31 20.00 14.73
C LYS A 427 -21.27 20.97 15.26
N ASP A 428 -20.11 20.47 15.68
CA ASP A 428 -19.01 21.29 16.19
C ASP A 428 -18.53 22.30 15.12
N ILE A 429 -18.41 21.88 13.86
CA ILE A 429 -18.03 22.77 12.74
C ILE A 429 -19.13 23.77 12.41
N SER A 430 -20.41 23.37 12.48
CA SER A 430 -21.53 24.30 12.24
C SER A 430 -21.53 25.43 13.28
N LEU A 431 -21.34 25.10 14.56
CA LEU A 431 -21.24 26.10 15.63
C LEU A 431 -20.04 27.04 15.45
N LEU A 432 -18.92 26.53 14.94
CA LEU A 432 -17.77 27.36 14.59
C LEU A 432 -18.10 28.32 13.45
N ILE A 433 -18.78 27.88 12.40
CA ILE A 433 -19.18 28.74 11.27
C ILE A 433 -20.12 29.85 11.76
N ASP A 434 -21.11 29.52 12.58
CA ASP A 434 -22.04 30.51 13.17
C ASP A 434 -21.28 31.55 14.02
N TYR A 435 -20.27 31.09 14.77
CA TYR A 435 -19.39 31.98 15.53
C TYR A 435 -18.60 32.93 14.64
N LEU A 436 -18.00 32.42 13.56
CA LEU A 436 -17.23 33.21 12.61
C LEU A 436 -18.10 34.31 11.97
N ASP A 437 -19.34 33.97 11.59
CA ASP A 437 -20.29 34.93 11.03
C ASP A 437 -20.68 35.99 12.07
N THR A 438 -21.09 35.56 13.27
CA THR A 438 -21.54 36.46 14.36
C THR A 438 -20.45 37.44 14.81
N LYS A 439 -19.18 37.00 14.79
CA LYS A 439 -18.02 37.84 15.17
C LYS A 439 -17.48 38.70 14.04
N GLY A 440 -18.04 38.61 12.84
CA GLY A 440 -17.64 39.43 11.70
C GLY A 440 -16.37 38.96 11.00
N TYR A 441 -15.96 37.69 11.14
CA TYR A 441 -14.85 37.10 10.39
C TYR A 441 -15.23 36.76 8.94
N LYS A 442 -15.94 37.66 8.24
CA LYS A 442 -16.41 37.44 6.86
C LYS A 442 -15.28 37.10 5.90
N TRP A 443 -14.12 37.74 6.07
CA TRP A 443 -12.94 37.46 5.25
C TRP A 443 -12.45 36.01 5.36
N ILE A 444 -12.66 35.32 6.50
CA ILE A 444 -12.34 33.88 6.65
C ILE A 444 -13.36 33.05 5.90
N LEU A 445 -14.65 33.42 5.96
CA LEU A 445 -15.72 32.72 5.24
C LEU A 445 -15.57 32.84 3.72
N ASP A 446 -15.11 34.00 3.25
CA ASP A 446 -14.87 34.28 1.83
C ASP A 446 -13.57 33.62 1.30
N ASP A 447 -12.58 33.39 2.17
CA ASP A 447 -11.32 32.72 1.85
C ASP A 447 -11.38 31.22 2.18
N ARG A 448 -11.70 30.39 1.17
CA ARG A 448 -11.86 28.93 1.33
C ARG A 448 -10.63 28.24 1.96
N LEU A 449 -9.42 28.73 1.70
CA LEU A 449 -8.18 28.20 2.29
C LEU A 449 -8.12 28.53 3.79
N ALA A 450 -8.43 29.78 4.15
CA ALA A 450 -8.46 30.21 5.55
C ALA A 450 -9.55 29.46 6.34
N LEU A 451 -10.75 29.32 5.76
CA LEU A 451 -11.84 28.57 6.37
C LEU A 451 -11.44 27.12 6.65
N ARG A 452 -10.83 26.43 5.67
CA ARG A 452 -10.34 25.06 5.85
C ARG A 452 -9.34 24.97 7.01
N ALA A 453 -8.37 25.88 7.06
CA ALA A 453 -7.36 25.89 8.12
C ALA A 453 -7.97 26.07 9.52
N VAL A 454 -8.93 26.98 9.64
CA VAL A 454 -9.67 27.22 10.89
C VAL A 454 -10.51 26.00 11.28
N LYS A 455 -11.22 25.38 10.32
CA LYS A 455 -11.97 24.13 10.55
C LYS A 455 -11.05 23.01 11.04
N THR A 456 -9.89 22.81 10.41
CA THR A 456 -8.92 21.78 10.81
C THR A 456 -8.35 22.04 12.19
N MET A 457 -7.95 23.27 12.49
CA MET A 457 -7.47 23.67 13.82
C MET A 457 -8.52 23.35 14.90
N PHE A 458 -9.78 23.70 14.64
CA PHE A 458 -10.86 23.47 15.56
C PHE A 458 -11.17 21.97 15.75
N HIS A 459 -11.24 21.21 14.65
CA HIS A 459 -11.51 19.76 14.65
C HIS A 459 -10.44 18.96 15.41
N THR A 460 -9.17 19.27 15.16
CA THR A 460 -8.02 18.68 15.88
C THR A 460 -7.98 19.11 17.34
N ASN A 461 -8.78 20.11 17.73
CA ASN A 461 -8.81 20.69 19.06
C ASN A 461 -7.41 21.16 19.50
N LYS A 462 -6.68 21.76 18.56
CA LYS A 462 -5.39 22.43 18.80
C LYS A 462 -5.55 23.43 19.93
N ASN A 463 -4.55 23.57 20.80
CA ASN A 463 -4.61 24.45 21.99
C ASN A 463 -5.85 24.26 22.90
N ARG A 464 -6.58 23.14 22.74
CA ARG A 464 -7.88 22.91 23.36
C ARG A 464 -8.97 23.91 22.95
N THR A 465 -8.86 24.55 21.77
CA THR A 465 -9.77 25.59 21.29
C THR A 465 -11.21 25.11 21.22
N ARG A 466 -11.49 23.92 20.69
CA ARG A 466 -12.85 23.33 20.70
C ARG A 466 -13.39 23.12 22.11
N LYS A 467 -12.56 22.63 23.04
CA LYS A 467 -12.96 22.48 24.45
C LYS A 467 -13.21 23.84 25.13
N MET A 468 -12.41 24.85 24.83
CA MET A 468 -12.63 26.21 25.34
C MET A 468 -13.95 26.75 24.79
N PHE A 469 -14.20 26.56 23.49
CA PHE A 469 -15.44 26.97 22.83
C PHE A 469 -16.67 26.34 23.50
N GLN A 470 -16.67 25.01 23.70
CA GLN A 470 -17.77 24.27 24.33
C GLN A 470 -18.03 24.65 25.81
N ASN A 471 -17.02 25.17 26.52
CA ASN A 471 -17.10 25.51 27.95
C ASN A 471 -17.15 27.03 28.22
N SER A 472 -17.19 27.87 27.18
CA SER A 472 -16.90 29.30 27.32
C SER A 472 -18.07 30.11 27.92
N ASN A 473 -17.83 30.65 29.13
CA ASN A 473 -18.62 31.74 29.75
C ASN A 473 -17.73 32.96 30.12
N THR A 474 -16.45 32.98 29.73
CA THR A 474 -15.50 34.02 30.17
C THR A 474 -14.82 34.73 28.99
N ALA A 475 -14.61 36.04 29.11
CA ALA A 475 -13.97 36.87 28.10
C ALA A 475 -12.53 36.42 27.76
N VAL A 476 -11.82 35.82 28.73
CA VAL A 476 -10.46 35.30 28.54
C VAL A 476 -10.44 34.09 27.59
N HIS A 477 -11.44 33.21 27.65
CA HIS A 477 -11.53 32.09 26.70
C HIS A 477 -11.81 32.58 25.29
N GLN A 478 -12.64 33.60 25.15
CA GLN A 478 -12.98 34.20 23.85
C GLN A 478 -11.75 34.81 23.16
N ALA A 479 -10.96 35.64 23.87
CA ALA A 479 -9.75 36.24 23.30
C ALA A 479 -8.71 35.18 22.85
N ASN A 480 -8.60 34.06 23.57
CA ASN A 480 -7.73 32.95 23.17
C ASN A 480 -8.24 32.24 21.91
N ILE A 481 -9.56 32.01 21.81
CA ILE A 481 -10.19 31.41 20.62
C ILE A 481 -9.97 32.30 19.39
N ASP A 482 -10.20 33.60 19.52
CA ASP A 482 -10.02 34.58 18.43
C ASP A 482 -8.56 34.58 17.92
N ARG A 483 -7.59 34.61 18.84
CA ARG A 483 -6.16 34.52 18.48
C ARG A 483 -5.81 33.21 17.77
N ASP A 484 -6.36 32.08 18.21
CA ASP A 484 -6.12 30.78 17.57
C ASP A 484 -6.73 30.72 16.16
N ILE A 485 -7.91 31.33 15.95
CA ILE A 485 -8.57 31.46 14.64
C ILE A 485 -7.69 32.27 13.68
N GLU A 486 -7.27 33.46 14.09
CA GLU A 486 -6.41 34.33 13.26
C GLU A 486 -5.08 33.64 12.92
N SER A 487 -4.47 32.98 13.91
CA SER A 487 -3.23 32.23 13.71
C SER A 487 -3.40 31.08 12.73
N ALA A 488 -4.51 30.34 12.81
CA ALA A 488 -4.80 29.25 11.88
C ALA A 488 -5.04 29.76 10.45
N ALA A 489 -5.83 30.83 10.29
CA ALA A 489 -6.08 31.46 9.00
C ALA A 489 -4.78 31.98 8.34
N ALA A 490 -3.86 32.57 9.13
CA ALA A 490 -2.55 32.97 8.64
C ALA A 490 -1.66 31.79 8.20
N GLN A 491 -1.91 30.58 8.71
CA GLN A 491 -1.18 29.35 8.36
C GLN A 491 -1.89 28.49 7.30
N LYS A 492 -2.81 29.07 6.52
CA LYS A 492 -3.67 28.32 5.59
C LYS A 492 -2.92 27.43 4.59
N GLU A 493 -1.76 27.85 4.11
CA GLU A 493 -0.93 27.05 3.19
C GLU A 493 -0.32 25.83 3.89
N ILE A 494 0.07 25.95 5.16
CA ILE A 494 0.64 24.84 5.95
C ILE A 494 -0.42 23.77 6.17
N TYR A 495 -1.64 24.15 6.56
CA TYR A 495 -2.74 23.20 6.73
C TYR A 495 -3.13 22.54 5.41
N SER A 496 -3.18 23.31 4.32
CA SER A 496 -3.49 22.77 3.00
C SER A 496 -2.45 21.76 2.54
N ALA A 497 -1.15 22.09 2.62
CA ALA A 497 -0.08 21.15 2.27
C ALA A 497 -0.12 19.86 3.12
N ARG A 498 -0.42 19.97 4.41
CA ARG A 498 -0.59 18.81 5.31
C ARG A 498 -1.78 17.95 4.89
N LEU A 499 -2.93 18.56 4.61
CA LEU A 499 -4.13 17.84 4.17
C LEU A 499 -3.92 17.16 2.83
N THR A 500 -3.33 17.83 1.85
CA THR A 500 -3.00 17.22 0.55
C THR A 500 -2.09 16.01 0.72
N GLY A 501 -1.02 16.13 1.53
CA GLY A 501 -0.13 14.99 1.81
C GLY A 501 -0.83 13.83 2.53
N LEU A 502 -1.74 14.13 3.47
CA LEU A 502 -2.54 13.10 4.17
C LEU A 502 -3.52 12.40 3.25
N ARG A 503 -4.21 13.15 2.38
CA ARG A 503 -5.16 12.64 1.39
C ARG A 503 -4.44 11.79 0.35
N LEU A 504 -3.31 12.26 -0.15
CA LEU A 504 -2.43 11.51 -1.04
C LEU A 504 -2.03 10.18 -0.40
N HIS A 505 -1.45 10.20 0.81
CA HIS A 505 -1.08 8.97 1.51
C HIS A 505 -2.26 8.01 1.71
N HIS A 506 -3.41 8.53 2.13
CA HIS A 506 -4.61 7.73 2.33
C HIS A 506 -5.10 7.09 1.03
N GLU A 507 -5.14 7.84 -0.07
CA GLU A 507 -5.54 7.32 -1.37
C GLU A 507 -4.58 6.27 -1.90
N LEU A 508 -3.27 6.45 -1.68
CA LEU A 508 -2.27 5.43 -2.04
C LEU A 508 -2.53 4.10 -1.33
N THR A 509 -3.03 4.09 -0.09
CA THR A 509 -3.40 2.83 0.58
C THR A 509 -4.59 2.14 -0.07
N ILE A 510 -5.54 2.92 -0.61
CA ILE A 510 -6.71 2.40 -1.34
C ILE A 510 -6.25 1.84 -2.69
N LEU A 511 -5.42 2.60 -3.42
CA LEU A 511 -4.80 2.18 -4.68
C LEU A 511 -3.98 0.91 -4.52
N GLN A 512 -3.18 0.77 -3.46
CA GLN A 512 -2.41 -0.44 -3.21
C GLN A 512 -3.35 -1.65 -3.08
N ILE A 513 -4.41 -1.56 -2.27
CA ILE A 513 -5.38 -2.65 -2.11
C ILE A 513 -6.07 -2.98 -3.45
N ALA A 514 -6.52 -1.95 -4.19
CA ALA A 514 -7.17 -2.12 -5.48
C ALA A 514 -6.24 -2.77 -6.51
N GLY A 515 -4.99 -2.31 -6.61
CA GLY A 515 -3.97 -2.83 -7.51
C GLY A 515 -3.63 -4.29 -7.24
N TYR A 516 -3.39 -4.67 -5.98
CA TYR A 516 -3.17 -6.08 -5.62
C TYR A 516 -4.37 -6.96 -5.94
N ARG A 517 -5.59 -6.46 -5.67
CA ARG A 517 -6.82 -7.20 -5.95
C ARG A 517 -7.05 -7.37 -7.45
N ASN A 518 -6.76 -6.35 -8.25
CA ASN A 518 -6.86 -6.42 -9.70
C ASN A 518 -5.81 -7.38 -10.27
N LEU A 519 -4.55 -7.21 -9.85
CA LEU A 519 -3.45 -8.07 -10.27
C LEU A 519 -3.70 -9.53 -9.93
N ALA A 520 -4.07 -9.84 -8.68
CA ALA A 520 -4.42 -11.21 -8.29
C ALA A 520 -5.56 -11.79 -9.15
N LYS A 521 -6.59 -10.98 -9.43
CA LYS A 521 -7.72 -11.37 -10.29
C LYS A 521 -7.24 -11.74 -11.69
N GLN A 522 -6.44 -10.89 -12.33
CA GLN A 522 -5.92 -11.13 -13.67
C GLN A 522 -5.02 -12.36 -13.71
N LEU A 523 -4.14 -12.53 -12.72
CA LEU A 523 -3.17 -13.62 -12.72
C LEU A 523 -3.81 -15.00 -12.52
N ALA A 524 -4.90 -15.12 -11.76
CA ALA A 524 -5.37 -16.45 -11.36
C ALA A 524 -6.89 -16.69 -11.25
N TYR A 525 -7.71 -15.64 -11.35
CA TYR A 525 -9.15 -15.74 -11.13
C TYR A 525 -10.00 -15.14 -12.26
N SER A 526 -9.36 -14.65 -13.32
CA SER A 526 -10.01 -14.29 -14.59
C SER A 526 -9.91 -15.50 -15.50
N GLY A 527 -11.05 -16.01 -15.93
CA GLY A 527 -11.19 -17.19 -16.77
C GLY A 527 -12.48 -17.09 -17.54
#